data_AF-A0A1M3EF02-F1
#
_entry.id   AF-A0A1M3EF02-F1
#
_cell.length_a   1.000
_cell.length_b   1.000
_cell.length_c   1.000
_cell.angle_alpha   90.00
_cell.angle_beta   90.00
_cell.angle_gamma   90.00
#
_symmetry.space_group_name_H-M   'P 1'
#
loop_
_entity.id
_entity.type
_entity.pdbx_description
1 polymer ?
#
loop_
_entity_poly.entity_id
_entity_poly.type
_entity_poly.pdbx_seq_one_letter_code
_entity_poly.pdbx_strand_id
1 'polypeptide(L)'
;MSEHEHDEHDHDAASHGSDPLPDVDPTALHAVVDKMAAALHSYVETAVGVRAEFGAHEADEDPRVLALESQVGTLNAQLYDLLHETLGVHADLTGMTWDDDEHDEEPSDQDVDTFHLGFVVGPPTGASDLTLDSVLDLVDAGGSELAHKLQDAGFQVIEWGASRGAPMSFGDDDEDDEG
;
A
#
# COMPACT_ATOMS: atom_id res chain seq x y z
N MET A 1 18.56 -45.99 -31.16
CA MET A 1 17.14 -45.61 -31.16
C MET A 1 16.97 -44.81 -29.89
N SER A 2 16.81 -43.50 -30.03
CA SER A 2 16.68 -42.56 -28.92
C SER A 2 15.21 -42.15 -28.91
N GLU A 3 14.45 -42.69 -27.97
CA GLU A 3 13.10 -42.23 -27.69
C GLU A 3 13.21 -40.95 -26.86
N HIS A 4 12.65 -39.87 -27.39
CA HIS A 4 12.48 -38.61 -26.68
C HIS A 4 11.30 -38.80 -25.72
N GLU A 5 11.57 -38.79 -24.42
CA GLU A 5 10.55 -38.46 -23.42
C GLU A 5 10.24 -36.97 -23.57
N HIS A 6 9.02 -36.68 -24.00
CA HIS A 6 8.45 -35.34 -23.89
C HIS A 6 8.08 -35.13 -22.42
N ASP A 7 8.77 -34.19 -21.78
CA ASP A 7 8.31 -33.51 -20.57
C ASP A 7 7.00 -32.78 -20.92
N GLU A 8 5.87 -33.38 -20.61
CA GLU A 8 4.61 -32.64 -20.51
C GLU A 8 4.68 -31.85 -19.21
N HIS A 9 5.02 -30.58 -19.34
CA HIS A 9 4.85 -29.57 -18.30
C HIS A 9 3.41 -29.63 -17.77
N ASP A 10 3.25 -30.23 -16.60
CA ASP A 10 2.04 -30.22 -15.80
C ASP A 10 1.85 -28.79 -15.30
N HIS A 11 1.19 -27.96 -16.13
CA HIS A 11 0.69 -26.67 -15.69
C HIS A 11 -0.37 -26.95 -14.63
N ASP A 12 0.00 -26.67 -13.38
CA ASP A 12 -0.78 -26.77 -12.16
C ASP A 12 -2.22 -26.24 -12.37
N ALA A 13 -3.13 -27.14 -12.77
CA ALA A 13 -4.53 -26.86 -13.02
C ALA A 13 -5.32 -26.56 -11.73
N ALA A 14 -4.63 -26.45 -10.59
CA ALA A 14 -5.18 -26.24 -9.27
C ALA A 14 -5.39 -24.75 -8.90
N SER A 15 -4.97 -23.80 -9.76
CA SER A 15 -5.02 -22.36 -9.47
C SER A 15 -6.36 -21.68 -9.82
N HIS A 16 -7.28 -22.37 -10.51
CA HIS A 16 -8.60 -21.84 -10.83
C HIS A 16 -9.70 -22.87 -10.52
N GLY A 17 -10.67 -22.48 -9.70
CA GLY A 17 -11.86 -23.31 -9.45
C GLY A 17 -12.63 -23.57 -10.74
N SER A 18 -13.09 -24.80 -10.93
CA SER A 18 -13.80 -25.25 -12.14
C SER A 18 -15.20 -24.66 -12.33
N ASP A 19 -15.71 -23.95 -11.32
CA ASP A 19 -17.04 -23.36 -11.35
C ASP A 19 -16.95 -21.88 -11.78
N PRO A 20 -17.73 -21.44 -12.79
CA PRO A 20 -17.84 -20.03 -13.12
C PRO A 20 -18.27 -19.25 -11.88
N LEU A 21 -17.59 -18.13 -11.59
CA LEU A 21 -18.00 -17.25 -10.50
C LEU A 21 -19.46 -16.82 -10.71
N PRO A 22 -20.27 -16.74 -9.64
CA PRO A 22 -21.64 -16.24 -9.72
C PRO A 22 -21.66 -14.84 -10.36
N ASP A 23 -22.74 -14.53 -11.07
CA ASP A 23 -22.89 -13.24 -11.76
C ASP A 23 -22.77 -12.09 -10.73
N VAL A 24 -21.65 -11.36 -10.79
CA VAL A 24 -21.35 -10.27 -9.87
C VAL A 24 -21.97 -8.99 -10.40
N ASP A 25 -22.82 -8.33 -9.61
CA ASP A 25 -23.36 -7.01 -9.94
C ASP A 25 -22.32 -5.90 -9.65
N PRO A 26 -21.77 -5.22 -10.67
CA PRO A 26 -20.73 -4.21 -10.47
C PRO A 26 -21.28 -2.84 -10.08
N THR A 27 -22.60 -2.67 -9.95
CA THR A 27 -23.24 -1.36 -9.75
C THR A 27 -22.68 -0.61 -8.54
N ALA A 28 -22.47 -1.29 -7.42
CA ALA A 28 -21.94 -0.68 -6.20
C ALA A 28 -20.46 -0.25 -6.36
N LEU A 29 -19.66 -1.04 -7.06
CA LEU A 29 -18.25 -0.74 -7.36
C LEU A 29 -18.16 0.53 -8.21
N HIS A 30 -18.93 0.60 -9.30
CA HIS A 30 -18.96 1.78 -10.16
C HIS A 30 -19.44 3.03 -9.41
N ALA A 31 -20.41 2.91 -8.52
CA ALA A 31 -20.88 4.05 -7.74
C ALA A 31 -19.81 4.63 -6.79
N VAL A 32 -18.89 3.80 -6.26
CA VAL A 32 -17.76 4.30 -5.46
C VAL A 32 -16.71 4.95 -6.36
N VAL A 33 -16.40 4.35 -7.52
CA VAL A 33 -15.49 4.92 -8.52
C VAL A 33 -15.98 6.29 -9.01
N ASP A 34 -17.26 6.44 -9.32
CA ASP A 34 -17.84 7.71 -9.77
C ASP A 34 -17.72 8.82 -8.72
N LYS A 35 -17.93 8.47 -7.45
CA LYS A 35 -17.74 9.41 -6.32
C LYS A 35 -16.28 9.80 -6.15
N MET A 36 -15.37 8.86 -6.34
CA MET A 36 -13.93 9.10 -6.26
C MET A 36 -13.46 10.00 -7.39
N ALA A 37 -13.90 9.75 -8.62
CA ALA A 37 -13.62 10.61 -9.76
C ALA A 37 -14.13 12.05 -9.53
N ALA A 38 -15.35 12.21 -9.01
CA ALA A 38 -15.89 13.52 -8.67
C ALA A 38 -15.07 14.25 -7.58
N ALA A 39 -14.60 13.52 -6.56
CA ALA A 39 -13.75 14.07 -5.51
C ALA A 39 -12.38 14.49 -6.05
N LEU A 40 -11.77 13.68 -6.92
CA LEU A 40 -10.49 14.00 -7.59
C LEU A 40 -10.60 15.23 -8.49
N HIS A 41 -11.68 15.35 -9.28
CA HIS A 41 -11.93 16.57 -10.05
C HIS A 41 -12.06 17.80 -9.16
N SER A 42 -12.80 17.69 -8.05
CA SER A 42 -12.96 18.79 -7.08
C SER A 42 -11.63 19.16 -6.41
N TYR A 43 -10.78 18.16 -6.12
CA TYR A 43 -9.43 18.36 -5.60
C TYR A 43 -8.59 19.20 -6.56
N VAL A 44 -8.53 18.82 -7.84
CA VAL A 44 -7.75 19.53 -8.86
C VAL A 44 -8.24 20.98 -9.00
N GLU A 45 -9.55 21.20 -9.10
CA GLU A 45 -10.13 22.54 -9.20
C GLU A 45 -9.80 23.40 -7.98
N THR A 46 -9.88 22.81 -6.79
CA THR A 46 -9.58 23.50 -5.53
C THR A 46 -8.09 23.83 -5.42
N ALA A 47 -7.21 22.87 -5.67
CA ALA A 47 -5.76 23.06 -5.59
C ALA A 47 -5.28 24.14 -6.59
N VAL A 48 -5.81 24.15 -7.81
CA VAL A 48 -5.52 25.21 -8.80
C VAL A 48 -6.02 26.57 -8.32
N GLY A 49 -7.22 26.64 -7.74
CA GLY A 49 -7.76 27.86 -7.15
C GLY A 49 -6.92 28.40 -5.99
N VAL A 50 -6.57 27.54 -5.04
CA VAL A 50 -5.73 27.87 -3.88
C VAL A 50 -4.35 28.35 -4.32
N ARG A 51 -3.71 27.67 -5.28
CA ARG A 51 -2.43 28.10 -5.84
C ARG A 51 -2.51 29.50 -6.47
N ALA A 52 -3.62 29.84 -7.10
CA ALA A 52 -3.84 31.17 -7.65
C ALA A 52 -4.09 32.24 -6.58
N GLU A 53 -4.64 31.87 -5.42
CA GLU A 53 -4.93 32.76 -4.28
C GLU A 53 -3.70 33.00 -3.39
N PHE A 54 -2.94 31.94 -3.07
CA PHE A 54 -1.93 31.92 -1.98
C PHE A 54 -0.53 31.47 -2.42
N GLY A 55 -0.37 30.95 -3.64
CA GLY A 55 0.89 30.37 -4.12
C GLY A 55 1.03 28.88 -3.83
N ALA A 56 2.06 28.23 -4.38
CA ALA A 56 2.16 26.76 -4.41
C ALA A 56 2.42 26.11 -3.04
N HIS A 57 3.21 26.76 -2.17
CA HIS A 57 3.62 26.16 -0.88
C HIS A 57 2.50 26.16 0.17
N GLU A 58 1.56 27.11 0.07
CA GLU A 58 0.42 27.21 1.00
C GLU A 58 -0.77 26.35 0.53
N ALA A 59 -0.69 25.75 -0.66
CA ALA A 59 -1.79 24.97 -1.21
C ALA A 59 -1.95 23.60 -0.54
N ASP A 60 -0.84 22.98 -0.14
CA ASP A 60 -0.83 21.66 0.49
C ASP A 60 -1.32 21.72 1.95
N GLU A 61 -1.26 22.90 2.58
CA GLU A 61 -1.77 23.14 3.94
C GLU A 61 -3.19 23.72 3.96
N ASP A 62 -3.82 23.99 2.80
CA ASP A 62 -5.16 24.58 2.75
C ASP A 62 -6.20 23.57 3.25
N PRO A 63 -7.06 23.95 4.21
CA PRO A 63 -8.03 23.03 4.81
C PRO A 63 -9.04 22.46 3.80
N ARG A 64 -9.28 23.14 2.68
CA ARG A 64 -10.15 22.64 1.59
C ARG A 64 -9.49 21.50 0.84
N VAL A 65 -8.18 21.60 0.59
CA VAL A 65 -7.38 20.57 -0.08
C VAL A 65 -7.28 19.34 0.81
N LEU A 66 -6.90 19.52 2.08
CA LEU A 66 -6.82 18.44 3.07
C LEU A 66 -8.14 17.69 3.28
N ALA A 67 -9.28 18.42 3.27
CA ALA A 67 -10.60 17.79 3.37
C ALA A 67 -10.91 16.89 2.16
N LEU A 68 -10.50 17.29 0.96
CA LEU A 68 -10.69 16.50 -0.26
C LEU A 68 -9.76 15.29 -0.29
N GLU A 69 -8.52 15.41 0.20
CA GLU A 69 -7.59 14.26 0.35
C GLU A 69 -8.14 13.22 1.32
N SER A 70 -8.64 13.66 2.48
CA SER A 70 -9.30 12.76 3.44
C SER A 70 -10.52 12.06 2.83
N GLN A 71 -11.30 12.77 2.01
CA GLN A 71 -12.44 12.21 1.29
C GLN A 71 -12.00 11.16 0.25
N VAL A 72 -10.96 11.45 -0.54
CA VAL A 72 -10.40 10.52 -1.54
C VAL A 72 -9.86 9.26 -0.85
N GLY A 73 -9.10 9.40 0.23
CA GLY A 73 -8.58 8.27 1.01
C GLY A 73 -9.70 7.39 1.58
N THR A 74 -10.79 8.00 2.06
CA THR A 74 -11.96 7.26 2.55
C THR A 74 -12.67 6.48 1.44
N LEU A 75 -12.86 7.10 0.27
CA LEU A 75 -13.47 6.43 -0.88
C LEU A 75 -12.59 5.30 -1.40
N ASN A 76 -11.28 5.46 -1.31
CA ASN A 76 -10.33 4.43 -1.72
C ASN A 76 -10.36 3.20 -0.81
N ALA A 77 -10.34 3.39 0.51
CA ALA A 77 -10.52 2.30 1.46
C ALA A 77 -11.87 1.58 1.24
N GLN A 78 -12.94 2.33 1.00
CA GLN A 78 -14.25 1.76 0.68
C GLN A 78 -14.23 0.92 -0.61
N LEU A 79 -13.52 1.38 -1.65
CA LEU A 79 -13.40 0.63 -2.90
C LEU A 79 -12.60 -0.66 -2.69
N TYR A 80 -11.50 -0.60 -1.94
CA TYR A 80 -10.69 -1.77 -1.59
C TYR A 80 -11.51 -2.83 -0.86
N ASP A 81 -12.23 -2.44 0.20
CA ASP A 81 -13.09 -3.35 0.97
C ASP A 81 -14.16 -3.98 0.07
N LEU A 82 -14.79 -3.18 -0.80
CA LEU A 82 -15.83 -3.67 -1.68
C LEU A 82 -15.30 -4.64 -2.75
N LEU A 83 -14.10 -4.40 -3.28
CA LEU A 83 -13.43 -5.32 -4.22
C LEU A 83 -13.04 -6.63 -3.53
N HIS A 84 -12.54 -6.56 -2.29
CA HIS A 84 -12.21 -7.73 -1.51
C HIS A 84 -13.46 -8.56 -1.18
N GLU A 85 -14.53 -7.92 -0.71
CA GLU A 85 -15.79 -8.60 -0.37
C GLU A 85 -16.50 -9.19 -1.60
N THR A 86 -16.49 -8.47 -2.72
CA THR A 86 -17.29 -8.82 -3.90
C THR A 86 -16.56 -9.75 -4.86
N LEU A 87 -15.26 -9.56 -5.04
CA LEU A 87 -14.45 -10.28 -6.02
C LEU A 87 -13.41 -11.20 -5.38
N GLY A 88 -13.17 -11.08 -4.06
CA GLY A 88 -12.06 -11.77 -3.40
C GLY A 88 -10.70 -11.25 -3.83
N VAL A 89 -10.65 -10.10 -4.51
CA VAL A 89 -9.41 -9.53 -5.06
C VAL A 89 -8.81 -8.57 -4.04
N HIS A 90 -7.54 -8.81 -3.70
CA HIS A 90 -6.71 -7.82 -3.01
C HIS A 90 -6.20 -6.83 -4.06
N ALA A 91 -6.92 -5.73 -4.23
CA ALA A 91 -6.64 -4.78 -5.30
C ALA A 91 -5.61 -3.76 -4.81
N ASP A 92 -4.40 -3.79 -5.37
CA ASP A 92 -3.41 -2.74 -5.12
C ASP A 92 -3.60 -1.57 -6.09
N LEU A 93 -4.73 -0.86 -5.94
CA LEU A 93 -5.18 0.17 -6.89
C LEU A 93 -4.56 1.55 -6.65
N THR A 94 -4.02 1.78 -5.45
CA THR A 94 -3.44 3.06 -5.03
C THR A 94 -2.12 2.90 -4.31
N GLY A 95 -1.55 1.70 -4.30
CA GLY A 95 -0.11 1.58 -4.07
C GLY A 95 0.57 2.54 -5.04
N MET A 96 1.35 3.48 -4.51
CA MET A 96 2.15 4.35 -5.35
C MET A 96 3.14 3.42 -6.06
N THR A 97 2.84 3.03 -7.30
CA THR A 97 3.86 2.56 -8.23
C THR A 97 4.66 3.80 -8.59
N TRP A 98 5.60 4.15 -7.72
CA TRP A 98 6.74 4.93 -8.18
C TRP A 98 7.39 4.08 -9.26
N ASP A 99 7.54 4.66 -10.43
CA ASP A 99 7.88 3.95 -11.67
C ASP A 99 8.96 2.89 -11.45
N ASP A 100 8.67 1.73 -12.02
CA ASP A 100 9.60 0.72 -12.50
C ASP A 100 10.61 1.41 -13.43
N ASP A 101 11.53 2.19 -12.87
CA ASP A 101 12.78 2.52 -13.56
C ASP A 101 13.54 1.21 -13.62
N GLU A 102 13.47 0.57 -14.80
CA GLU A 102 14.25 -0.57 -15.24
C GLU A 102 15.72 -0.43 -14.82
N HIS A 103 16.05 -0.85 -13.60
CA HIS A 103 17.37 -1.33 -13.27
C HIS A 103 17.34 -2.82 -13.52
N ASP A 104 18.18 -3.25 -14.47
CA ASP A 104 18.62 -4.64 -14.60
C ASP A 104 19.33 -5.05 -13.28
N GLU A 105 18.57 -5.19 -12.19
CA GLU A 105 19.02 -5.89 -11.00
C GLU A 105 19.09 -7.36 -11.37
N GLU A 106 20.31 -7.92 -11.35
CA GLU A 106 20.47 -9.35 -11.55
C GLU A 106 19.54 -10.09 -10.57
N PRO A 107 18.77 -11.09 -11.03
CA PRO A 107 17.78 -11.75 -10.19
C PRO A 107 18.50 -12.32 -8.97
N SER A 108 18.27 -11.73 -7.81
CA SER A 108 18.67 -12.37 -6.58
C SER A 108 17.82 -13.64 -6.47
N ASP A 109 18.45 -14.82 -6.47
CA ASP A 109 17.80 -16.15 -6.42
C ASP A 109 17.05 -16.42 -5.10
N GLN A 110 16.54 -15.38 -4.42
CA GLN A 110 15.79 -15.48 -3.17
C GLN A 110 14.41 -14.89 -3.39
N ASP A 111 13.38 -15.73 -3.30
CA ASP A 111 11.98 -15.30 -3.23
C ASP A 111 11.78 -14.51 -1.93
N VAL A 112 11.98 -13.19 -2.00
CA VAL A 112 11.76 -12.26 -0.89
C VAL A 112 10.40 -11.58 -1.09
N ASP A 113 9.51 -11.74 -0.10
CA ASP A 113 8.21 -11.08 -0.07
C ASP A 113 8.21 -9.92 0.93
N THR A 114 7.55 -8.82 0.57
CA THR A 114 7.38 -7.65 1.45
C THR A 114 5.98 -7.60 2.06
N PHE A 115 5.90 -7.37 3.37
CA PHE A 115 4.65 -7.27 4.11
C PHE A 115 4.54 -5.91 4.78
N HIS A 116 3.38 -5.25 4.64
CA HIS A 116 3.16 -3.88 5.11
C HIS A 116 2.17 -3.84 6.28
N LEU A 117 2.42 -2.98 7.26
CA LEU A 117 1.55 -2.78 8.43
C LEU A 117 1.27 -1.29 8.62
N GLY A 118 -0.02 -0.91 8.63
CA GLY A 118 -0.44 0.49 8.72
C GLY A 118 -1.35 0.75 9.94
N PHE A 119 -1.18 1.93 10.56
CA PHE A 119 -1.98 2.36 11.71
C PHE A 119 -2.43 3.82 11.54
N VAL A 120 -3.70 4.09 11.85
CA VAL A 120 -4.23 5.45 12.00
C VAL A 120 -4.52 5.68 13.48
N VAL A 121 -3.73 6.52 14.14
CA VAL A 121 -3.78 6.70 15.60
C VAL A 121 -4.22 8.12 15.95
N GLY A 122 -5.30 8.21 16.74
CA GLY A 122 -5.78 9.46 17.34
C GLY A 122 -5.28 9.67 18.78
N PRO A 123 -5.49 10.85 19.38
CA PRO A 123 -5.10 11.12 20.75
C PRO A 123 -5.81 10.18 21.75
N PRO A 124 -5.22 9.93 22.95
CA PRO A 124 -5.83 9.08 23.96
C PRO A 124 -7.22 9.58 24.38
N THR A 125 -8.16 8.66 24.57
CA THR A 125 -9.55 8.98 24.93
C THR A 125 -9.78 9.21 26.43
N GLY A 126 -8.72 9.17 27.26
CA GLY A 126 -8.77 9.36 28.71
C GLY A 126 -7.54 10.09 29.25
N ALA A 127 -7.48 10.31 30.57
CA ALA A 127 -6.31 10.89 31.22
C ALA A 127 -5.10 9.95 31.05
N SER A 128 -4.18 10.34 30.18
CA SER A 128 -2.97 9.60 29.85
C SER A 128 -1.84 10.60 29.65
N ASP A 129 -0.64 10.24 30.11
CA ASP A 129 0.59 10.99 29.82
C ASP A 129 1.15 10.63 28.43
N LEU A 130 0.51 9.70 27.70
CA LEU A 130 0.91 9.31 26.35
C LEU A 130 0.50 10.37 25.34
N THR A 131 1.41 10.66 24.42
CA THR A 131 1.19 11.60 23.32
C THR A 131 1.29 10.85 21.99
N LEU A 132 0.88 11.50 20.89
CA LEU A 132 1.07 10.93 19.55
C LEU A 132 2.55 10.69 19.21
N ASP A 133 3.47 11.38 19.88
CA ASP A 133 4.91 11.16 19.70
C ASP A 133 5.36 9.81 20.29
N SER A 134 4.66 9.31 21.32
CA SER A 134 4.90 8.00 21.92
C SER A 134 4.42 6.83 21.05
N VAL A 135 3.68 7.10 19.96
CA VAL A 135 3.16 6.06 19.07
C VAL A 135 4.28 5.42 18.27
N LEU A 136 5.26 6.21 17.81
CA LEU A 136 6.38 5.68 17.04
C LEU A 136 7.20 4.69 17.86
N ASP A 137 7.48 5.01 19.13
CA ASP A 137 8.18 4.11 20.06
C ASP A 137 7.43 2.77 20.27
N LEU A 138 6.10 2.82 20.29
CA LEU A 138 5.26 1.62 20.44
C LEU A 138 5.23 0.77 19.16
N VAL A 139 5.18 1.42 18.00
CA VAL A 139 5.22 0.74 16.71
C VAL A 139 6.60 0.11 16.48
N ASP A 140 7.67 0.82 16.82
CA ASP A 140 9.04 0.32 16.76
C ASP A 140 9.23 -0.92 17.66
N ALA A 141 8.83 -0.83 18.93
CA ALA A 141 8.88 -1.96 19.85
C ALA A 141 8.05 -3.16 19.34
N GLY A 142 6.86 -2.92 18.81
CA GLY A 142 5.99 -3.96 18.23
C GLY A 142 6.59 -4.60 16.96
N GLY A 143 7.25 -3.80 16.12
CA GLY A 143 7.98 -4.26 14.93
C GLY A 143 9.14 -5.18 15.30
N SER A 144 9.93 -4.80 16.30
CA SER A 144 11.02 -5.63 16.84
C SER A 144 10.51 -6.97 17.38
N GLU A 145 9.42 -6.97 18.15
CA GLU A 145 8.81 -8.20 18.65
C GLU A 145 8.30 -9.10 17.52
N LEU A 146 7.73 -8.51 16.47
CA LEU A 146 7.22 -9.26 15.32
C LEU A 146 8.37 -9.86 14.50
N ALA A 147 9.44 -9.10 14.27
CA ALA A 147 10.65 -9.58 13.61
C ALA A 147 11.24 -10.78 14.36
N HIS A 148 11.31 -10.73 15.68
CA HIS A 148 11.75 -11.86 16.49
C HIS A 148 10.84 -13.08 16.36
N LYS A 149 9.51 -12.90 16.37
CA LYS A 149 8.57 -14.01 16.18
C LYS A 149 8.70 -14.67 14.80
N LEU A 150 8.96 -13.88 13.75
CA LEU A 150 9.18 -14.38 12.40
C LEU A 150 10.47 -15.21 12.33
N GLN A 151 11.55 -14.73 12.94
CA GLN A 151 12.80 -15.48 13.06
C GLN A 151 12.62 -16.79 13.84
N ASP A 152 11.92 -16.75 14.97
CA ASP A 152 11.61 -17.94 15.77
C ASP A 152 10.75 -18.95 15.00
N ALA A 153 9.91 -18.48 14.06
CA ALA A 153 9.12 -19.31 13.16
C ALA A 153 9.93 -19.89 11.97
N GLY A 154 11.19 -19.48 11.81
CA GLY A 154 12.09 -19.96 10.77
C GLY A 154 12.16 -19.09 9.50
N PHE A 155 11.54 -17.91 9.52
CA PHE A 155 11.67 -16.94 8.42
C PHE A 155 12.93 -16.09 8.58
N GLN A 156 13.54 -15.72 7.46
CA GLN A 156 14.62 -14.74 7.46
C GLN A 156 14.02 -13.33 7.41
N VAL A 157 14.29 -12.53 8.44
CA VAL A 157 13.97 -11.09 8.42
C VAL A 157 15.23 -10.35 8.01
N ILE A 158 15.25 -9.87 6.78
CA ILE A 158 16.39 -9.15 6.19
C ILE A 158 16.47 -7.74 6.76
N GLU A 159 15.32 -7.04 6.79
CA GLU A 159 15.22 -5.67 7.25
C GLU A 159 13.83 -5.40 7.84
N TRP A 160 13.73 -4.47 8.80
CA TRP A 160 12.47 -3.95 9.31
C TRP A 160 12.68 -2.54 9.86
N GLY A 161 11.61 -1.75 9.90
CA GLY A 161 11.65 -0.42 10.51
C GLY A 161 10.26 0.17 10.75
N ALA A 162 10.22 1.27 11.49
CA ALA A 162 9.02 2.03 11.79
C ALA A 162 9.20 3.50 11.39
N SER A 163 8.22 4.06 10.69
CA SER A 163 8.25 5.44 10.22
C SER A 163 6.96 6.19 10.55
N ARG A 164 7.04 7.53 10.55
CA ARG A 164 5.89 8.43 10.69
C ARG A 164 5.80 9.34 9.48
N GLY A 165 4.67 9.32 8.78
CA GLY A 165 4.35 10.24 7.68
C GLY A 165 4.56 9.67 6.27
N ALA A 166 5.52 8.77 6.07
CA ALA A 166 5.72 8.02 4.82
C ALA A 166 6.13 6.57 5.13
N PRO A 167 5.85 5.58 4.26
CA PRO A 167 6.38 4.22 4.42
C PRO A 167 7.92 4.22 4.52
N MET A 168 8.49 3.26 5.28
CA MET A 168 9.92 2.98 5.23
C MET A 168 10.28 2.46 3.83
N SER A 169 11.32 3.01 3.22
CA SER A 169 11.92 2.46 2.01
C SER A 169 12.88 1.34 2.43
N PHE A 170 12.79 0.20 1.77
CA PHE A 170 13.71 -0.93 1.94
C PHE A 170 14.37 -1.16 0.57
N GLY A 171 15.67 -0.92 0.46
CA GLY A 171 16.42 -0.92 -0.81
C GLY A 171 17.36 0.29 -0.93
N ASP A 172 18.64 -0.04 -1.18
CA ASP A 172 19.84 0.76 -1.45
C ASP A 172 19.89 2.23 -0.98
N ASP A 173 20.27 2.40 0.29
CA ASP A 173 21.22 3.47 0.65
C ASP A 173 22.57 3.13 -0.03
N ASP A 174 22.71 3.49 -1.30
CA ASP A 174 24.03 3.79 -1.88
C ASP A 174 24.55 5.03 -1.12
N GLU A 175 25.18 4.78 0.03
CA GLU A 175 26.00 5.77 0.70
C GLU A 175 27.05 6.25 -0.31
N ASP A 176 26.91 7.50 -0.76
CA ASP A 176 27.91 8.29 -1.49
C ASP A 176 29.31 8.06 -0.87
N ASP A 177 30.11 7.14 -1.44
CA ASP A 177 31.53 7.03 -1.11
C ASP A 177 32.31 8.02 -2.00
N GLU A 178 32.77 9.09 -1.37
CA GLU A 178 33.60 10.15 -1.91
C GLU A 178 34.89 9.60 -2.59
N GLY A 179 35.15 9.98 -3.85
CA GLY A 179 36.42 9.68 -4.55
C GLY A 179 36.75 10.58 -5.74
#